data_AF-A0AA39FKU0-F1
#
_entry.id   AF-A0AA39FKU0-F1
#
_cell.length_a   1.000
_cell.length_b   1.000
_cell.length_c   1.000
_cell.angle_alpha   90.00
_cell.angle_beta   90.00
_cell.angle_gamma   90.00
#
_symmetry.space_group_name_H-M   'P 1'
#
loop_
_entity.id
_entity.type
_entity.pdbx_description
1 polymer ?
#
loop_
_entity_poly.entity_id
_entity_poly.type
_entity_poly.pdbx_seq_one_letter_code
_entity_poly.pdbx_strand_id
1 'polypeptide(L)'
;YPEDIAQLEYRDDFAVRGLHYDIEKGLLLKLDSFLQIQLGAVYRGLQPVPDEEVLRIYKNRIIPIAYVESQNKNSQDSPHRQKMIQLADLFSVPEMGLLCNVTEYFIRNHIDYHPEILFRDVKNSVQSCHPIMHQMVTNNVAEYLEPNKALSKFFDRLVSANKKMFLVTNSPFHFV
;
A
#
# COMPACT_ATOMS: atom_id res chain seq x y z
N TYR A 1 -20.17 -0.63 -5.88
CA TYR A 1 -19.63 -1.90 -5.36
C TYR A 1 -20.78 -2.71 -4.75
N PRO A 2 -20.82 -4.04 -4.91
CA PRO A 2 -21.80 -4.91 -4.24
C PRO A 2 -21.82 -4.70 -2.73
N GLU A 3 -23.00 -4.78 -2.11
CA GLU A 3 -23.17 -4.52 -0.67
C GLU A 3 -22.38 -5.50 0.21
N ASP A 4 -22.24 -6.75 -0.24
CA ASP A 4 -21.50 -7.81 0.46
C ASP A 4 -20.01 -7.47 0.69
N ILE A 5 -19.45 -6.53 -0.06
CA ILE A 5 -18.07 -6.05 0.15
C ILE A 5 -17.91 -5.42 1.55
N ALA A 6 -18.98 -4.82 2.10
CA ALA A 6 -18.96 -4.27 3.45
C ALA A 6 -18.81 -5.36 4.54
N GLN A 7 -19.06 -6.62 4.21
CA GLN A 7 -18.91 -7.77 5.11
C GLN A 7 -17.55 -8.46 4.99
N LEU A 8 -16.65 -7.98 4.11
CA LEU A 8 -15.32 -8.58 3.97
C LEU A 8 -14.48 -8.31 5.21
N GLU A 9 -13.92 -9.38 5.77
CA GLU A 9 -13.02 -9.31 6.91
C GLU A 9 -11.61 -8.86 6.49
N TYR A 10 -11.01 -7.96 7.28
CA TYR A 10 -9.62 -7.57 7.10
C TYR A 10 -8.69 -8.71 7.51
N ARG A 11 -7.71 -9.03 6.64
CA ARG A 11 -6.65 -10.01 6.90
C ARG A 11 -5.34 -9.29 7.16
N ASP A 12 -4.99 -9.17 8.44
CA ASP A 12 -3.81 -8.45 8.91
C ASP A 12 -2.49 -9.19 8.65
N ASP A 13 -2.54 -10.49 8.44
CA ASP A 13 -1.39 -11.38 8.20
C ASP A 13 -1.04 -11.59 6.72
N PHE A 14 -1.87 -11.10 5.79
CA PHE A 14 -1.70 -11.38 4.37
C PHE A 14 -0.64 -10.51 3.68
N ALA A 15 -0.76 -9.19 3.81
CA ALA A 15 0.14 -8.25 3.13
C ALA A 15 1.23 -7.75 4.09
N VAL A 16 2.46 -7.63 3.57
CA VAL A 16 3.58 -7.07 4.32
C VAL A 16 4.18 -5.86 3.61
N ARG A 17 4.83 -4.98 4.36
CA ARG A 17 5.52 -3.81 3.82
C ARG A 17 6.62 -4.24 2.83
N GLY A 18 6.80 -3.47 1.76
CA GLY A 18 7.85 -3.66 0.76
C GLY A 18 7.44 -4.52 -0.44
N LEU A 19 6.22 -5.09 -0.45
CA LEU A 19 5.65 -5.71 -1.65
C LEU A 19 5.43 -4.69 -2.76
N HIS A 20 5.23 -5.19 -3.98
CA HIS A 20 4.90 -4.40 -5.15
C HIS A 20 3.56 -4.87 -5.71
N TYR A 21 2.73 -3.94 -6.18
CA TYR A 21 1.51 -4.26 -6.90
C TYR A 21 1.61 -3.76 -8.33
N ASP A 22 1.44 -4.67 -9.28
CA ASP A 22 1.34 -4.38 -10.71
C ASP A 22 -0.10 -4.00 -11.05
N ILE A 23 -0.32 -2.72 -11.30
CA ILE A 23 -1.65 -2.13 -11.53
C ILE A 23 -2.23 -2.63 -12.85
N GLU A 24 -1.40 -2.76 -13.88
CA GLU A 24 -1.85 -3.22 -15.20
C GLU A 24 -2.30 -4.68 -15.15
N LYS A 25 -1.59 -5.51 -14.37
CA LYS A 25 -1.82 -6.96 -14.32
C LYS A 25 -2.70 -7.41 -13.16
N GLY A 26 -2.93 -6.55 -12.17
CA GLY A 26 -3.68 -6.88 -10.96
C GLY A 26 -2.99 -7.92 -10.09
N LEU A 27 -1.66 -7.83 -9.95
CA LEU A 27 -0.86 -8.80 -9.22
C LEU A 27 -0.09 -8.15 -8.07
N LEU A 28 -0.16 -8.74 -6.88
CA LEU A 28 0.70 -8.44 -5.74
C LEU A 28 1.90 -9.38 -5.78
N LEU A 29 3.11 -8.86 -5.67
CA LEU A 29 4.33 -9.65 -5.78
C LEU A 29 5.46 -9.12 -4.92
N LYS A 30 6.39 -10.01 -4.57
CA LYS A 30 7.66 -9.64 -3.95
C LYS A 30 8.76 -9.55 -5.00
N LEU A 31 9.52 -8.46 -4.93
CA LEU A 31 10.75 -8.26 -5.70
C LEU A 31 11.95 -8.33 -4.76
N ASP A 32 13.08 -8.84 -5.25
CA ASP A 32 14.37 -8.72 -4.58
C ASP A 32 15.09 -7.40 -4.93
N SER A 33 16.29 -7.21 -4.38
CA SER A 33 17.10 -6.01 -4.62
C SER A 33 17.59 -5.87 -6.07
N PHE A 34 17.49 -6.92 -6.88
CA PHE A 34 17.85 -6.93 -8.30
C PHE A 34 16.60 -6.87 -9.20
N LEU A 35 15.44 -6.53 -8.63
CA LEU A 35 14.15 -6.45 -9.30
C LEU A 35 13.69 -7.80 -9.89
N GLN A 36 14.15 -8.92 -9.32
CA GLN A 36 13.65 -10.23 -9.68
C GLN A 36 12.37 -10.57 -8.93
N ILE A 37 11.41 -11.10 -9.66
CA ILE A 37 10.20 -11.70 -9.09
C ILE A 37 10.60 -12.90 -8.24
N GLN A 38 10.21 -12.85 -6.97
CA GLN A 38 10.23 -13.98 -6.06
C GLN A 38 9.07 -14.92 -6.44
N LEU A 39 9.40 -15.99 -7.15
CA LEU A 39 8.45 -17.06 -7.47
C LEU A 39 7.87 -17.69 -6.19
N GLY A 40 6.62 -18.15 -6.26
CA GLY A 40 5.83 -18.55 -5.09
C GLY A 40 5.32 -17.40 -4.21
N ALA A 41 5.67 -16.14 -4.51
CA ALA A 41 5.22 -14.95 -3.78
C ALA A 41 4.50 -13.96 -4.71
N VAL A 42 3.68 -14.47 -5.62
CA VAL A 42 2.84 -13.69 -6.54
C VAL A 42 1.38 -14.07 -6.33
N TYR A 43 0.52 -13.07 -6.19
CA TYR A 43 -0.88 -13.25 -5.83
C TYR A 43 -1.80 -12.43 -6.74
N ARG A 44 -2.96 -13.01 -7.08
CA ARG A 44 -4.09 -12.32 -7.70
C ARG A 44 -5.25 -12.38 -6.70
N GLY A 45 -5.65 -11.22 -6.18
CA GLY A 45 -6.50 -11.22 -4.98
C GLY A 45 -5.77 -11.90 -3.83
N LEU A 46 -6.38 -12.93 -3.24
CA LEU A 46 -5.78 -13.73 -2.17
C LEU A 46 -5.24 -15.07 -2.66
N GLN A 47 -5.37 -15.38 -3.95
CA GLN A 47 -4.92 -16.65 -4.52
C GLN A 47 -3.48 -16.54 -5.03
N PRO A 48 -2.61 -17.51 -4.71
CA PRO A 48 -1.28 -17.57 -5.30
C PRO A 48 -1.40 -17.86 -6.80
N VAL A 49 -0.56 -17.20 -7.59
CA VAL A 49 -0.46 -17.43 -9.04
C VAL A 49 0.63 -18.46 -9.29
N PRO A 50 0.36 -19.54 -10.05
CA PRO A 50 1.37 -20.54 -10.39
C PRO A 50 2.57 -19.92 -11.13
N ASP A 51 3.77 -20.38 -10.81
CA ASP A 51 5.00 -19.82 -11.38
C ASP A 51 5.03 -19.88 -12.91
N GLU A 52 4.46 -20.93 -13.52
CA GLU A 52 4.33 -21.05 -14.98
C GLU A 52 3.49 -19.92 -15.57
N GLU A 53 2.42 -19.53 -14.89
CA GLU A 53 1.58 -18.40 -15.29
C GLU A 53 2.33 -17.07 -15.09
N VAL A 54 3.03 -16.90 -13.97
CA VAL A 54 3.87 -15.71 -13.72
C VAL A 54 4.91 -15.54 -14.83
N LEU A 55 5.63 -16.61 -15.19
CA LEU A 55 6.62 -16.59 -16.26
C LEU A 55 5.99 -16.33 -17.64
N ARG A 56 4.77 -16.84 -17.88
CA ARG A 56 4.01 -16.53 -19.11
C ARG A 56 3.59 -15.06 -19.15
N ILE A 57 3.24 -14.47 -18.03
CA ILE A 57 2.80 -13.08 -17.91
C ILE A 57 3.97 -12.11 -18.09
N TYR A 58 5.06 -12.30 -17.34
CA TYR A 58 6.18 -11.37 -17.31
C TYR A 58 7.26 -11.66 -18.35
N LYS A 59 7.28 -12.87 -18.94
CA LYS A 59 8.29 -13.37 -19.91
C LYS A 59 9.72 -13.49 -19.38
N ASN A 60 10.05 -12.76 -18.32
CA ASN A 60 11.30 -12.79 -17.61
C ASN A 60 11.03 -12.57 -16.12
N ARG A 61 11.94 -13.04 -15.26
CA ARG A 61 11.87 -12.81 -13.82
C ARG A 61 12.33 -11.41 -13.43
N ILE A 62 13.24 -10.81 -14.19
CA ILE A 62 13.71 -9.44 -13.93
C ILE A 62 12.69 -8.44 -14.51
N ILE A 63 12.18 -7.56 -13.65
CA ILE A 63 11.35 -6.43 -14.08
C ILE A 63 12.27 -5.22 -14.33
N PRO A 64 12.20 -4.59 -15.52
CA PRO A 64 12.99 -3.39 -15.80
C PRO A 64 12.69 -2.26 -14.80
N ILE A 65 13.73 -1.55 -14.35
CA ILE A 65 13.56 -0.46 -13.38
C ILE A 65 12.59 0.63 -13.86
N ALA A 66 12.59 0.95 -15.16
CA ALA A 66 11.65 1.90 -15.74
C ALA A 66 10.17 1.46 -15.65
N TYR A 67 9.92 0.16 -15.50
CA TYR A 67 8.58 -0.39 -15.27
C TYR A 67 8.17 -0.26 -13.81
N VAL A 68 9.10 -0.53 -12.88
CA VAL A 68 8.89 -0.42 -11.43
C VAL A 68 8.76 1.04 -11.00
N GLU A 69 9.66 1.89 -11.48
CA GLU A 69 9.81 3.30 -11.11
C GLU A 69 9.20 4.23 -12.17
N SER A 70 8.13 3.83 -12.86
CA SER A 70 7.46 4.67 -13.88
C SER A 70 6.77 5.90 -13.26
N GLN A 71 7.58 6.79 -12.69
CA GLN A 71 7.29 7.99 -11.94
C GLN A 71 8.02 9.15 -12.63
N ASN A 72 7.69 9.41 -13.90
CA ASN A 72 8.25 10.57 -14.58
C ASN A 72 7.50 11.84 -14.14
N LYS A 73 8.05 12.53 -13.14
CA LYS A 73 7.61 13.87 -12.69
C LYS A 73 7.78 14.97 -13.75
N ASN A 74 8.38 14.69 -14.91
CA ASN A 74 8.87 15.71 -15.85
C ASN A 74 8.40 15.58 -17.31
N SER A 75 7.37 14.79 -17.62
CA SER A 75 6.87 14.62 -19.00
C SER A 75 5.44 15.16 -19.12
N GLN A 76 5.28 16.40 -19.57
CA GLN A 76 3.95 16.99 -19.81
C GLN A 76 3.20 16.38 -21.01
N ASP A 77 3.89 15.60 -21.86
CA ASP A 77 3.35 15.22 -23.17
C ASP A 77 2.78 13.79 -23.28
N SER A 78 2.71 13.04 -22.16
CA SER A 78 1.98 11.76 -22.11
C SER A 78 1.68 11.38 -20.66
N PRO A 79 0.45 11.02 -20.28
CA PRO A 79 0.17 10.41 -18.99
C PRO A 79 0.78 9.00 -19.00
N HIS A 80 2.08 8.90 -18.77
CA HIS A 80 2.75 7.63 -18.51
C HIS A 80 2.18 7.10 -17.20
N ARG A 81 1.18 6.22 -17.34
CA ARG A 81 0.45 5.60 -16.23
C ARG A 81 1.44 4.84 -15.37
N GLN A 82 1.46 5.16 -14.08
CA GLN A 82 2.19 4.38 -13.09
C GLN A 82 1.75 2.92 -13.20
N LYS A 83 2.69 2.03 -13.52
CA LYS A 83 2.40 0.61 -13.77
C LYS A 83 2.54 -0.24 -12.51
N MET A 84 3.46 0.11 -11.64
CA MET A 84 3.65 -0.54 -10.35
C MET A 84 3.66 0.46 -9.21
N ILE A 85 3.18 0.02 -8.05
CA ILE A 85 3.35 0.72 -6.78
C ILE A 85 4.11 -0.18 -5.81
N GLN A 86 4.91 0.43 -4.95
CA GLN A 86 5.52 -0.25 -3.82
C GLN A 86 4.73 0.09 -2.55
N LEU A 87 4.51 -0.90 -1.69
CA LEU A 87 3.97 -0.71 -0.35
C LEU A 87 5.07 -0.13 0.55
N ALA A 88 5.37 1.16 0.37
CA ALA A 88 6.52 1.82 0.95
C ALA A 88 6.34 2.17 2.43
N ASP A 89 5.10 2.30 2.90
CA ASP A 89 4.75 2.66 4.28
C ASP A 89 3.72 1.70 4.88
N LEU A 90 3.39 1.93 6.15
CA LEU A 90 2.42 1.12 6.89
C LEU A 90 0.96 1.40 6.48
N PHE A 91 0.66 2.54 5.86
CA PHE A 91 -0.69 2.85 5.35
C PHE A 91 -0.98 2.09 4.04
N SER A 92 0.07 1.76 3.28
CA SER A 92 -0.03 1.00 2.05
C SER A 92 -0.48 -0.46 2.28
N VAL A 93 -0.23 -1.02 3.46
CA VAL A 93 -0.57 -2.41 3.80
C VAL A 93 -2.09 -2.64 3.88
N PRO A 94 -2.88 -1.88 4.67
CA PRO A 94 -4.34 -2.04 4.69
C PRO A 94 -4.99 -1.67 3.36
N GLU A 95 -4.47 -0.67 2.62
CA GLU A 95 -4.93 -0.36 1.26
C GLU A 95 -4.81 -1.58 0.33
N MET A 96 -3.64 -2.22 0.33
CA MET A 96 -3.39 -3.39 -0.50
C MET A 96 -4.17 -4.62 -0.04
N GLY A 97 -4.35 -4.78 1.28
CA GLY A 97 -5.21 -5.81 1.85
C GLY A 97 -6.66 -5.66 1.37
N LEU A 98 -7.21 -4.44 1.41
CA LEU A 98 -8.54 -4.13 0.88
C LEU A 98 -8.63 -4.43 -0.63
N LEU A 99 -7.63 -4.00 -1.41
CA LEU A 99 -7.59 -4.24 -2.85
C LEU A 99 -7.62 -5.74 -3.17
N CYS A 100 -6.82 -6.54 -2.46
CA CYS A 100 -6.75 -7.98 -2.65
C CYS A 100 -8.04 -8.67 -2.20
N ASN A 101 -8.65 -8.23 -1.10
CA ASN A 101 -9.95 -8.72 -0.62
C ASN A 101 -11.07 -8.47 -1.64
N VAL A 102 -11.18 -7.25 -2.18
CA VAL A 102 -12.19 -6.93 -3.20
C VAL A 102 -11.93 -7.69 -4.49
N THR A 103 -10.66 -7.81 -4.89
CA THR A 103 -10.28 -8.61 -6.05
C THR A 103 -10.68 -10.07 -5.89
N GLU A 104 -10.42 -10.67 -4.72
CA GLU A 104 -10.84 -12.03 -4.39
C GLU A 104 -12.36 -12.18 -4.46
N TYR A 105 -13.10 -11.23 -3.91
CA TYR A 105 -14.56 -11.23 -3.96
C TYR A 105 -15.07 -11.22 -5.40
N PHE A 106 -14.50 -10.38 -6.27
CA PHE A 106 -14.88 -10.34 -7.68
C PHE A 106 -14.58 -11.67 -8.40
N ILE A 107 -13.39 -12.26 -8.16
CA ILE A 107 -13.01 -13.55 -8.75
C ILE A 107 -13.98 -14.66 -8.34
N ARG A 108 -14.29 -14.77 -7.03
CA ARG A 108 -15.18 -15.81 -6.49
C ARG A 108 -16.62 -15.71 -6.98
N ASN A 109 -17.08 -14.49 -7.23
CA ASN A 109 -18.45 -14.22 -7.68
C ASN A 109 -18.55 -14.04 -9.20
N HIS A 110 -17.49 -14.33 -9.95
CA HIS A 110 -17.45 -14.19 -11.41
C HIS A 110 -17.84 -12.79 -11.90
N ILE A 111 -17.40 -11.76 -11.18
CA ILE A 111 -17.61 -10.36 -11.54
C ILE A 111 -16.40 -9.89 -12.33
N ASP A 112 -16.62 -9.51 -13.59
CA ASP A 112 -15.57 -8.91 -14.40
C ASP A 112 -15.17 -7.55 -13.85
N TYR A 113 -13.87 -7.29 -13.81
CA TYR A 113 -13.31 -6.03 -13.35
C TYR A 113 -12.05 -5.68 -14.14
N HIS A 114 -11.73 -4.39 -14.21
CA HIS A 114 -10.48 -3.93 -14.77
C HIS A 114 -9.50 -3.58 -13.63
N PRO A 115 -8.31 -4.20 -13.55
CA PRO A 115 -7.36 -3.98 -12.45
C PRO A 115 -7.04 -2.52 -12.16
N GLU A 116 -6.78 -1.72 -13.21
CA GLU A 116 -6.47 -0.30 -13.08
C GLU A 116 -7.64 0.52 -12.48
N ILE A 117 -8.88 0.20 -12.85
CA ILE A 117 -10.07 0.91 -12.36
C ILE A 117 -10.30 0.56 -10.89
N LEU A 118 -10.25 -0.73 -10.56
CA LEU A 118 -10.39 -1.21 -9.18
C LEU A 118 -9.31 -0.62 -8.27
N PHE A 119 -8.05 -0.61 -8.73
CA PHE A 119 -6.95 0.03 -8.00
C PHE A 119 -7.24 1.50 -7.69
N ARG A 120 -7.69 2.26 -8.71
CA ARG A 120 -8.00 3.69 -8.55
C ARG A 120 -9.14 3.92 -7.57
N ASP A 121 -10.20 3.10 -7.64
CA ASP A 121 -11.35 3.23 -6.75
C ASP A 121 -10.98 2.95 -5.29
N VAL A 122 -10.20 1.89 -5.04
CA VAL A 122 -9.71 1.55 -3.69
C VAL A 122 -8.81 2.67 -3.16
N LYS A 123 -7.85 3.14 -3.96
CA LYS A 123 -6.95 4.24 -3.60
C LYS A 123 -7.72 5.52 -3.25
N ASN A 124 -8.68 5.91 -4.09
CA ASN A 124 -9.52 7.09 -3.84
C ASN A 124 -10.37 6.93 -2.57
N SER A 125 -10.86 5.72 -2.29
CA SER A 125 -11.66 5.42 -1.10
C SER A 125 -10.80 5.55 0.16
N VAL A 126 -9.62 4.94 0.20
CA VAL A 126 -8.67 5.05 1.32
C VAL A 126 -8.27 6.50 1.56
N GLN A 127 -7.96 7.24 0.50
CA GLN A 127 -7.65 8.68 0.60
C GLN A 127 -8.81 9.48 1.21
N SER A 128 -10.06 9.16 0.83
CA SER A 128 -11.25 9.84 1.36
C SER A 128 -11.53 9.49 2.83
N CYS A 129 -11.10 8.31 3.29
CA CYS A 129 -11.22 7.89 4.68
C CYS A 129 -10.17 8.54 5.61
N HIS A 130 -9.08 9.11 5.09
CA HIS A 130 -7.98 9.61 5.90
C HIS A 130 -8.39 10.70 6.93
N PRO A 131 -9.24 11.70 6.59
CA PRO A 131 -9.74 12.66 7.58
C PRO A 131 -10.65 12.04 8.64
N ILE A 132 -11.41 11.00 8.26
CA ILE A 132 -12.29 10.26 9.19
C ILE A 132 -11.44 9.49 10.20
N MET A 133 -10.37 8.85 9.73
CA MET A 133 -9.38 8.18 10.58
C MET A 133 -8.75 9.16 11.57
N HIS A 134 -8.36 10.37 11.14
CA HIS A 134 -7.87 11.39 12.07
C HIS A 134 -8.87 11.67 13.19
N GLN A 135 -10.15 11.88 12.86
CA GLN A 135 -11.18 12.14 13.86
C GLN A 135 -11.35 10.96 14.84
N MET A 136 -11.34 9.72 14.34
CA MET A 136 -11.42 8.53 15.18
C MET A 136 -10.24 8.42 16.14
N VAL A 137 -9.02 8.64 15.64
CA VAL A 137 -7.80 8.59 16.46
C VAL A 137 -7.81 9.70 17.53
N THR A 138 -8.20 10.92 17.18
CA THR A 138 -8.29 12.03 18.15
C THR A 138 -9.32 11.78 19.24
N ASN A 139 -10.44 11.12 18.93
CA ASN A 139 -11.47 10.80 19.93
C ASN A 139 -11.04 9.67 20.89
N ASN A 140 -10.18 8.74 20.43
CA ASN A 140 -9.77 7.55 21.18
C ASN A 140 -8.23 7.38 21.19
N VAL A 141 -7.48 8.43 21.55
CA VAL A 141 -6.01 8.44 21.49
C VAL A 141 -5.37 7.26 22.22
N ALA A 142 -5.88 6.91 23.41
CA ALA A 142 -5.31 5.85 24.24
C ALA A 142 -5.44 4.44 23.63
N GLU A 143 -6.37 4.25 22.69
CA GLU A 143 -6.57 2.97 21.99
C GLU A 143 -5.55 2.79 20.85
N TYR A 144 -5.25 3.87 20.13
CA TYR A 144 -4.43 3.81 18.91
C TYR A 144 -2.98 4.21 19.10
N LEU A 145 -2.64 4.91 20.18
CA LEU A 145 -1.30 5.43 20.44
C LEU A 145 -0.74 4.89 21.75
N GLU A 146 0.37 4.15 21.65
CA GLU A 146 1.10 3.67 22.82
C GLU A 146 2.01 4.78 23.39
N PRO A 147 1.84 5.16 24.68
CA PRO A 147 2.68 6.19 25.28
C PRO A 147 4.09 5.67 25.54
N ASN A 148 5.09 6.33 24.95
CA ASN A 148 6.50 6.02 25.18
C ASN A 148 7.15 6.96 26.20
N LYS A 149 7.23 6.52 27.47
CA LYS A 149 7.84 7.30 28.57
C LYS A 149 9.33 7.62 28.35
N ALA A 150 10.04 6.84 27.54
CA ALA A 150 11.46 7.08 27.26
C ALA A 150 11.67 8.24 26.27
N LEU A 151 10.64 8.60 25.49
CA LEU A 151 10.73 9.65 24.48
C LEU A 151 10.96 11.03 25.10
N SER A 152 10.28 11.36 26.20
CA SER A 152 10.49 12.61 26.95
C SER A 152 11.95 12.71 27.43
N LYS A 153 12.46 11.65 28.07
CA LYS A 153 13.86 11.60 28.54
C LYS A 153 14.87 11.73 27.39
N PHE A 154 14.55 11.19 26.21
CA PHE A 154 15.38 11.34 25.02
C PHE A 154 15.44 12.80 24.56
N PHE A 155 14.29 13.48 24.48
CA PHE A 155 14.23 14.90 24.13
C PHE A 155 14.94 15.79 25.16
N ASP A 156 14.78 15.52 26.45
CA ASP A 156 15.47 16.26 27.53
C ASP A 156 16.99 16.20 27.38
N ARG A 157 17.54 15.04 26.99
CA ARG A 157 18.97 14.88 26.73
C ARG A 157 19.43 15.70 25.53
N LEU A 158 18.63 15.79 24.47
CA LEU A 158 18.96 16.59 23.30
C LEU A 158 18.96 18.08 23.63
N VAL A 159 17.96 18.56 24.38
CA VAL A 159 17.90 19.94 24.89
C VAL A 159 19.12 20.24 25.77
N SER A 160 19.44 19.35 26.72
CA SER A 160 20.60 19.51 27.61
C SER A 160 21.93 19.56 26.86
N ALA A 161 22.00 18.94 25.67
CA ALA A 161 23.16 18.98 24.77
C ALA A 161 23.12 20.15 23.77
N ASN A 162 22.28 21.16 24.02
CA ASN A 162 22.08 22.34 23.16
C ASN A 162 21.71 22.00 21.71
N LYS A 163 20.98 20.90 21.47
CA LYS A 163 20.47 20.56 20.14
C LYS A 163 19.18 21.32 19.86
N LYS A 164 19.07 21.90 18.65
CA LYS A 164 17.84 22.50 18.14
C LYS A 164 17.03 21.42 17.43
N MET A 165 15.74 21.34 17.73
CA MET A 165 14.82 20.34 17.18
C MET A 165 13.67 21.04 16.47
N PHE A 166 13.11 20.40 15.46
CA PHE A 166 11.93 20.85 14.73
C PHE A 166 11.11 19.63 14.31
N LEU A 167 9.80 19.83 14.13
CA LEU A 167 8.88 18.80 13.65
C LEU A 167 8.42 19.17 12.24
N VAL A 168 8.53 18.21 11.31
CA VAL A 168 7.93 18.30 9.98
C VAL A 168 7.03 17.10 9.83
N THR A 169 5.76 17.36 9.57
CA THR A 169 4.74 16.34 9.41
C THR A 169 3.82 16.70 8.26
N ASN A 170 3.31 15.67 7.58
CA ASN A 170 2.30 15.82 6.54
C ASN A 170 0.89 16.03 7.14
N SER A 171 0.76 15.86 8.46
CA SER A 171 -0.50 16.01 9.17
C SER A 171 -0.84 17.48 9.42
N PRO A 172 -2.12 17.87 9.36
CA PRO A 172 -2.57 19.21 9.72
C PRO A 172 -2.24 19.57 11.18
N PHE A 173 -2.01 20.85 11.45
CA PHE A 173 -1.65 21.34 12.80
C PHE A 173 -2.65 20.96 13.90
N HIS A 174 -3.95 20.90 13.62
CA HIS A 174 -4.96 20.55 14.62
C HIS A 174 -4.96 19.07 15.03
N PHE A 175 -4.32 18.21 14.23
CA PHE A 175 -4.21 16.77 14.53
C PHE A 175 -2.94 16.45 15.33
N VAL A 176 -1.91 17.30 15.21
CA VAL A 176 -0.59 17.15 15.82
C VAL A 176 -0.60 17.73 17.23
#